data_AF-A0A2M7E547-F1
#
_entry.id   AF-A0A2M7E547-F1
#
_cell.length_a   1.000
_cell.length_b   1.000
_cell.length_c   1.000
_cell.angle_alpha   90.00
_cell.angle_beta   90.00
_cell.angle_gamma   90.00
#
_symmetry.space_group_name_H-M   'P 1'
#
loop_
_entity.id
_entity.type
_entity.pdbx_description
1 polymer ?
#
loop_
_entity_poly.entity_id
_entity_poly.type
_entity_poly.pdbx_seq_one_letter_code
_entity_poly.pdbx_strand_id
1 'polypeptide(L)' 'LSAKNYKYVMMNAPEKILPRIKKTIPGLKSPTISPLANPGWISIQSVIKEDVFWQTIEKLKKLGASDILVLPVEKLII' A
#
# COMPACT_ATOMS: atom_id res chain seq x y z
N LEU A 1 -0.86 20.08 -2.86
CA LEU A 1 -0.70 18.84 -3.66
C LEU A 1 -2.05 18.50 -4.30
N SER A 2 -2.08 18.04 -5.56
CA SER A 2 -3.35 17.66 -6.18
C SER A 2 -3.74 16.24 -5.76
N ALA A 3 -4.87 16.10 -5.05
CA ALA A 3 -5.35 14.81 -4.52
C ALA A 3 -5.55 13.76 -5.64
N LYS A 4 -5.98 14.21 -6.83
CA LYS A 4 -6.14 13.38 -8.03
C LYS A 4 -4.88 12.65 -8.49
N ASN A 5 -3.69 13.10 -8.06
CA ASN A 5 -2.41 12.48 -8.41
C ASN A 5 -2.03 11.36 -7.45
N TYR A 6 -2.92 10.98 -6.52
CA TYR A 6 -2.68 9.95 -5.52
C TYR A 6 -3.84 8.95 -5.49
N LYS A 7 -3.50 7.72 -5.12
CA LYS A 7 -4.44 6.64 -4.82
C LYS A 7 -4.23 6.17 -3.40
N TYR A 8 -5.32 5.92 -2.71
CA TYR A 8 -5.28 5.15 -1.48
C TYR A 8 -5.29 3.67 -1.86
N VAL A 9 -4.39 2.90 -1.25
CA VAL A 9 -4.24 1.47 -1.50
C VAL A 9 -4.30 0.74 -0.17
N MET A 10 -5.15 -0.29 -0.11
CA MET A 10 -5.17 -1.28 0.96
C MET A 10 -4.84 -2.64 0.37
N MET A 11 -4.06 -3.45 1.07
CA MET A 11 -3.74 -4.82 0.67
C MET A 11 -3.46 -5.71 1.87
N ASN A 12 -3.52 -7.01 1.67
CA ASN A 12 -3.09 -8.00 2.64
C ASN A 12 -1.75 -8.61 2.21
N ALA A 13 -0.95 -9.03 3.19
CA ALA A 13 0.32 -9.69 2.95
C ALA A 13 0.71 -10.61 4.11
N PRO A 14 1.52 -11.65 3.86
CA PRO A 14 2.23 -12.35 4.91
C PRO A 14 3.14 -11.40 5.69
N GLU A 15 3.17 -11.50 7.02
CA GLU A 15 3.98 -10.62 7.87
C GLU A 15 5.48 -10.72 7.54
N LYS A 16 5.95 -11.91 7.14
CA LYS A 16 7.36 -12.16 6.76
C LYS A 16 7.89 -11.28 5.63
N ILE A 17 7.01 -10.74 4.78
CA ILE A 17 7.43 -9.90 3.64
C ILE A 17 7.43 -8.40 3.99
N LEU A 18 7.01 -8.02 5.20
CA LEU A 18 6.94 -6.64 5.66
C LEU A 18 8.25 -5.83 5.46
N PRO A 19 9.45 -6.36 5.75
CA PRO A 19 10.70 -5.61 5.51
C PRO A 19 10.92 -5.24 4.05
N ARG A 20 10.45 -6.08 3.11
CA ARG A 20 10.55 -5.83 1.66
C ARG A 20 9.49 -4.82 1.21
N ILE A 21 8.29 -4.90 1.76
CA ILE A 21 7.20 -3.96 1.48
C ILE A 21 7.56 -2.54 1.91
N LYS A 22 8.15 -2.37 3.11
CA LYS A 22 8.60 -1.06 3.61
C LYS A 22 9.61 -0.37 2.68
N LYS A 23 10.42 -1.16 1.94
CA LYS A 23 11.36 -0.63 0.94
C LYS A 23 10.72 -0.36 -0.43
N THR A 24 9.55 -0.94 -0.68
CA THR A 24 8.90 -0.95 -2.00
C THR A 24 7.86 0.14 -2.14
N ILE A 25 7.12 0.50 -1.06
CA ILE A 25 6.05 1.51 -1.11
C ILE A 25 6.64 2.92 -1.01
N PRO A 26 6.57 3.73 -2.09
CA PRO A 26 6.89 5.15 -2.04
C PRO A 26 5.63 5.91 -1.60
N GLY A 27 5.45 6.06 -0.29
CA GLY A 27 4.31 6.76 0.31
C GLY A 27 4.65 8.19 0.73
N LEU A 28 3.62 9.00 0.99
CA LEU A 28 3.77 10.34 1.61
C LEU A 28 4.42 10.27 3.00
N LYS A 29 4.23 9.15 3.72
CA LYS A 29 4.84 8.79 5.02
C LYS A 29 5.04 7.25 5.05
N SER A 30 5.27 6.69 6.24
CA SER A 30 5.23 5.24 6.48
C SER A 30 3.83 4.67 6.20
N PRO A 31 3.71 3.47 5.61
CA PRO A 31 2.43 2.77 5.52
C PRO A 31 1.88 2.45 6.93
N THR A 32 0.55 2.41 7.04
CA THR A 32 -0.13 1.85 8.21
C THR A 32 -0.14 0.33 8.10
N ILE A 33 0.16 -0.35 9.20
CA ILE A 33 0.25 -1.81 9.27
C ILE A 33 -0.62 -2.28 10.44
N SER A 34 -1.55 -3.18 10.18
CA SER A 34 -2.44 -3.75 11.19
C SER A 34 -2.44 -5.28 11.10
N PRO A 35 -2.29 -6.02 12.21
CA PRO A 35 -2.45 -7.48 12.21
C PRO A 35 -3.86 -7.87 11.76
N LEU A 36 -3.97 -8.98 11.03
CA LEU A 36 -5.25 -9.58 10.68
C LEU A 36 -5.63 -10.67 11.70
N ALA A 37 -6.91 -11.03 11.71
CA ALA A 37 -7.40 -12.16 12.51
C ALA A 37 -6.74 -13.49 12.12
N ASN A 38 -6.27 -13.61 10.87
CA ASN A 38 -5.45 -14.73 10.43
C ASN A 38 -3.99 -14.54 10.89
N PRO A 39 -3.45 -15.40 11.78
CA PRO A 39 -2.09 -15.25 12.28
C PRO A 39 -1.04 -15.24 11.17
N GLY A 40 -0.02 -14.38 11.33
CA GLY A 40 1.05 -14.22 10.35
C GLY A 40 0.65 -13.43 9.09
N TRP A 41 -0.54 -12.81 9.08
CA TRP A 41 -0.97 -11.88 8.04
C TRP A 41 -1.20 -10.47 8.58
N ILE A 42 -0.94 -9.49 7.71
CA ILE A 42 -1.09 -8.07 7.99
C ILE A 42 -1.88 -7.38 6.88
N SER A 43 -2.65 -6.36 7.26
CA SER A 43 -3.18 -5.35 6.35
C SER A 43 -2.21 -4.20 6.25
N ILE A 44 -1.97 -3.73 5.03
CA ILE A 44 -1.10 -2.61 4.73
C ILE A 44 -1.90 -1.55 3.99
N GLN A 45 -1.80 -0.31 4.45
CA GLN A 45 -2.50 0.82 3.86
C GLN A 45 -1.52 1.95 3.56
N SER A 46 -1.61 2.53 2.36
CA SER A 46 -0.76 3.65 1.97
C SER A 46 -1.41 4.53 0.91
N VAL A 47 -0.90 5.77 0.80
CA VAL A 47 -1.24 6.70 -0.25
C VAL A 47 -0.07 6.78 -1.22
N ILE A 48 -0.28 6.36 -2.47
CA ILE A 48 0.76 6.20 -3.50
C ILE A 48 0.48 7.21 -4.63
N LYS A 49 1.52 7.79 -5.21
CA LYS A 49 1.38 8.63 -6.40
C LYS A 49 0.96 7.80 -7.62
N GLU A 50 0.11 8.37 -8.47
CA GLU A 50 -0.42 7.70 -9.66
C GLU A 50 0.67 7.30 -10.67
N ASP A 51 1.71 8.12 -10.81
CA ASP A 51 2.82 7.90 -11.75
C ASP A 51 3.63 6.62 -11.48
N VAL A 52 3.74 6.22 -10.21
CA VAL A 52 4.45 5.01 -9.75
C VAL A 52 3.51 3.91 -9.29
N PHE A 53 2.19 4.13 -9.33
CA PHE A 53 1.18 3.24 -8.79
C PHE A 53 1.29 1.83 -9.39
N TRP A 54 1.18 1.71 -10.73
CA TRP A 54 1.19 0.41 -11.40
C TRP A 54 2.47 -0.39 -11.14
N GLN A 55 3.62 0.25 -11.25
CA GLN A 55 4.92 -0.37 -10.98
C GLN A 55 5.02 -0.86 -9.52
N THR A 56 4.47 -0.09 -8.58
CA THR A 56 4.47 -0.44 -7.16
C THR A 56 3.55 -1.63 -6.89
N ILE A 57 2.33 -1.64 -7.42
CA ILE A 57 1.39 -2.75 -7.26
C ILE A 57 1.95 -4.06 -7.82
N GLU A 58 2.56 -4.04 -9.00
CA GLU A 58 3.18 -5.24 -9.57
C GLU A 58 4.31 -5.81 -8.69
N LYS A 59 5.17 -4.95 -8.14
CA LYS A 59 6.23 -5.36 -7.22
C LYS A 59 5.64 -5.98 -5.95
N LEU A 60 4.59 -5.39 -5.40
CA LEU A 60 3.94 -5.88 -4.18
C LEU A 60 3.25 -7.23 -4.43
N LYS A 61 2.54 -7.40 -5.56
CA LYS A 61 1.98 -8.69 -5.96
C LYS A 61 3.04 -9.77 -6.05
N LYS A 62 4.19 -9.47 -6.68
CA LYS A 62 5.34 -10.41 -6.77
C LYS A 62 5.92 -10.78 -5.41
N LEU A 63 5.81 -9.90 -4.42
CA LEU A 63 6.26 -10.17 -3.06
C LEU A 63 5.26 -11.03 -2.27
N GLY A 64 4.01 -11.17 -2.73
CA GLY A 64 2.96 -11.94 -2.07
C GLY A 64 1.83 -11.09 -1.50
N ALA A 65 1.68 -9.83 -1.92
CA ALA A 65 0.51 -9.04 -1.57
C ALA A 65 -0.74 -9.52 -2.33
N SER A 66 -1.87 -9.59 -1.64
CA SER A 66 -3.17 -10.00 -2.15
C SER A 66 -4.26 -9.01 -1.73
N ASP A 67 -5.49 -9.23 -2.21
CA ASP A 67 -6.70 -8.47 -1.82
C ASP A 67 -6.50 -6.94 -1.91
N ILE A 68 -5.92 -6.52 -3.04
CA ILE A 68 -5.54 -5.13 -3.27
C ILE A 68 -6.78 -4.32 -3.64
N LEU A 69 -7.16 -3.40 -2.75
CA LEU A 69 -8.20 -2.40 -2.97
C LEU A 69 -7.57 -1.05 -3.28
N VAL A 70 -8.13 -0.35 -4.26
CA VAL A 70 -7.64 0.95 -4.73
C VAL A 70 -8.80 1.93 -4.72
N LEU A 71 -8.62 3.07 -4.06
CA LEU A 71 -9.62 4.11 -3.94
C LEU A 71 -9.06 5.46 -4.42
N PRO A 72 -9.88 6.30 -5.08
CA PRO A 72 -9.49 7.67 -5.39
C PRO A 72 -9.37 8.50 -4.11
N VAL A 73 -8.48 9.49 -4.10
CA VAL A 73 -8.36 10.46 -3.01
C VAL A 73 -9.06 11.75 -3.44
N GLU A 74 -10.16 12.08 -2.76
CA GLU A 74 -10.94 13.29 -3.03
C GLU A 74 -10.22 14.57 -2.60
N LYS A 75 -9.69 14.57 -1.37
CA LYS A 75 -8.96 15.69 -0.79
C LYS A 75 -7.78 15.16 0.02
N LEU A 76 -6.65 15.87 -0.09
CA LEU A 76 -5.46 15.59 0.69
C LEU A 76 -5.14 16.85 1.51
N ILE A 77 -5.26 16.75 2.83
CA ILE A 77 -4.91 17.81 3.78
C ILE A 77 -3.60 17.40 4.45
N ILE A 78 -2.62 18.30 4.46
CA ILE A 78 -1.25 18.02 4.92
C ILE A 78 -0.83 19.11 5.90
#